data_AF-A0A7V0Z5V2-F1
#
_entry.id   AF-A0A7V0Z5V2-F1
#
_cell.length_a   1.000
_cell.length_b   1.000
_cell.length_c   1.000
_cell.angle_alpha   90.00
_cell.angle_beta   90.00
_cell.angle_gamma   90.00
#
_symmetry.space_group_name_H-M   'P 1'
#
loop_
_entity.id
_entity.type
_entity.pdbx_description
1 polymer ?
#
loop_
_entity_poly.entity_id
_entity_poly.type
_entity_poly.pdbx_seq_one_letter_code
_entity_poly.pdbx_strand_id
1 'polypeptide(L)'
;MNLPYGEIKNNLLIMKFSTADYSIASVLGAIKVHLDVIEEMGVIFLGAETEVVAGPTPVFQPVPVIAQFEYTGKGNAKDALEKVYKLVWQGIVNSFPDETSWSQAKQAYSDFIAAQADLLRARIEATKE
;
A
#
# COMPACT_ATOMS: atom_id res chain seq x y z
N MET A 1 21.69 0.12 0.17
CA MET A 1 20.84 1.28 0.51
C MET A 1 19.86 0.85 1.61
N ASN A 2 19.49 1.72 2.55
CA ASN A 2 18.33 1.46 3.41
C ASN A 2 17.07 1.79 2.60
N LEU A 3 16.13 0.87 2.49
CA LEU A 3 14.92 1.00 1.67
C LEU A 3 13.70 0.97 2.60
N PRO A 4 13.28 2.12 3.17
CA PRO A 4 12.03 2.20 3.90
C PRO A 4 10.88 1.62 3.07
N TYR A 5 10.06 0.76 3.65
CA TYR A 5 8.96 0.10 2.93
C TYR A 5 9.39 -0.80 1.77
N GLY A 6 10.69 -1.00 1.51
CA GLY A 6 11.20 -1.75 0.36
C GLY A 6 12.15 -2.88 0.76
N GLU A 7 12.06 -4.00 0.07
CA GLU A 7 12.97 -5.13 0.23
C GLU A 7 13.38 -5.65 -1.15
N ILE A 8 14.69 -5.71 -1.42
CA ILE A 8 15.22 -6.31 -2.65
C ILE A 8 15.77 -7.71 -2.32
N LYS A 9 15.21 -8.73 -2.97
CA LYS A 9 15.68 -10.12 -2.92
C LYS A 9 16.00 -10.60 -4.33
N ASN A 10 17.29 -10.79 -4.62
CA ASN A 10 17.76 -11.19 -5.94
C ASN A 10 17.27 -10.21 -7.02
N ASN A 11 16.35 -10.68 -7.88
CA ASN A 11 15.76 -9.90 -8.97
C ASN A 11 14.38 -9.34 -8.62
N LEU A 12 13.93 -9.46 -7.36
CA LEU A 12 12.60 -9.02 -6.93
C LEU A 12 12.71 -7.81 -6.00
N LEU A 13 11.97 -6.75 -6.30
CA LEU A 13 11.68 -5.66 -5.38
C LEU A 13 10.26 -5.83 -4.84
N ILE A 14 10.14 -5.87 -3.51
CA ILE A 14 8.87 -5.92 -2.79
C ILE A 14 8.72 -4.62 -2.02
N MET A 15 7.67 -3.86 -2.30
CA MET A 15 7.30 -2.67 -1.53
C MET A 15 6.08 -2.95 -0.68
N LYS A 16 6.12 -2.58 0.61
CA LYS A 16 5.06 -2.84 1.60
C LYS A 16 4.61 -1.53 2.25
N PHE A 17 3.39 -1.11 1.99
CA PHE A 17 2.79 0.10 2.56
C PHE A 17 1.69 -0.28 3.55
N SER A 18 1.47 0.54 4.58
CA SER A 18 0.36 0.33 5.51
C SER A 18 -0.94 0.86 4.94
N THR A 19 -2.01 0.06 4.99
CA THR A 19 -3.37 0.57 4.67
C THR A 19 -3.88 1.62 5.65
N ALA A 20 -3.21 1.81 6.80
CA ALA A 20 -3.47 2.96 7.65
C ALA A 20 -3.19 4.27 6.92
N ASP A 21 -2.20 4.31 6.04
CA ASP A 21 -1.69 5.54 5.43
C ASP A 21 -1.93 5.60 3.93
N TYR A 22 -2.01 4.45 3.25
CA TYR A 22 -2.14 4.36 1.80
C TYR A 22 -3.23 3.39 1.38
N SER A 23 -4.07 3.79 0.43
CA SER A 23 -4.97 2.83 -0.24
C SER A 23 -4.25 2.12 -1.38
N ILE A 24 -4.66 0.89 -1.71
CA ILE A 24 -4.14 0.18 -2.90
C ILE A 24 -4.34 0.98 -4.18
N ALA A 25 -5.44 1.75 -4.28
CA ALA A 25 -5.72 2.61 -5.42
C ALA A 25 -4.68 3.75 -5.54
N SER A 26 -4.28 4.35 -4.42
CA SER A 26 -3.23 5.39 -4.38
C SER A 26 -1.88 4.82 -4.83
N VAL A 27 -1.52 3.64 -4.33
CA VAL A 27 -0.26 2.95 -4.70
C VAL A 27 -0.25 2.61 -6.20
N LEU A 28 -1.33 2.01 -6.71
CA LEU A 28 -1.45 1.69 -8.14
C LEU A 28 -1.47 2.95 -9.01
N GLY A 29 -2.09 4.04 -8.55
CA GLY A 29 -2.08 5.33 -9.22
C GLY A 29 -0.66 5.88 -9.39
N ALA A 30 0.15 5.82 -8.33
CA ALA A 30 1.56 6.24 -8.38
C ALA A 30 2.40 5.38 -9.32
N ILE A 31 2.21 4.06 -9.31
CA ILE A 31 2.93 3.13 -10.19
C ILE A 31 2.55 3.37 -11.66
N LYS A 32 1.25 3.58 -11.93
CA LYS A 32 0.70 3.73 -13.28
C LYS A 32 1.37 4.85 -14.08
N VAL A 33 1.74 5.95 -13.43
CA VAL A 33 2.38 7.11 -14.08
C VAL A 33 3.81 6.80 -14.55
N HIS A 34 4.44 5.77 -14.00
CA HIS A 34 5.84 5.43 -14.23
C HIS A 34 6.05 4.07 -14.88
N LEU A 35 4.98 3.36 -15.27
CA LEU A 35 5.05 2.01 -15.84
C LEU A 35 5.99 1.93 -17.04
N ASP A 36 5.83 2.83 -18.01
CA ASP A 36 6.64 2.85 -19.24
C ASP A 36 8.15 2.95 -18.92
N VAL A 37 8.50 3.84 -17.98
CA VAL A 37 9.89 4.08 -17.55
C VAL A 37 10.44 2.89 -16.75
N ILE A 38 9.59 2.22 -15.97
CA ILE A 38 9.96 1.00 -15.22
C ILE A 38 10.27 -0.14 -16.20
N GLU A 39 9.45 -0.30 -17.24
CA GLU A 39 9.64 -1.31 -18.30
C GLU A 39 10.92 -1.06 -19.11
N GLU A 40 11.23 0.20 -19.45
CA GLU A 40 12.47 0.57 -20.14
C GLU A 40 13.74 0.20 -19.33
N MET A 41 13.65 0.13 -18.00
CA MET A 41 14.75 -0.32 -17.14
C MET A 41 14.90 -1.85 -17.08
N GLY A 42 14.07 -2.60 -17.82
CA GLY A 42 14.04 -4.05 -17.78
C GLY A 42 13.44 -4.58 -16.48
N VAL A 43 12.51 -3.83 -15.88
CA VAL A 43 11.75 -4.26 -14.69
C VAL A 43 10.28 -4.37 -15.07
N ILE A 44 9.64 -5.47 -14.69
CA ILE A 44 8.21 -5.69 -14.89
C ILE A 44 7.48 -5.52 -13.56
N PHE A 45 6.29 -4.92 -13.61
CA PHE A 45 5.38 -4.89 -12.47
C PHE A 45 4.58 -6.19 -12.43
N LEU A 46 4.76 -6.98 -11.37
CA LEU A 46 4.08 -8.27 -11.21
C LEU A 46 2.65 -8.12 -10.69
N GLY A 47 2.39 -7.06 -9.93
CA GLY A 47 1.07 -6.78 -9.36
C GLY A 47 1.15 -6.16 -7.97
N ALA A 48 -0.03 -5.83 -7.45
CA ALA A 48 -0.20 -5.41 -6.06
C ALA A 48 -1.36 -6.15 -5.40
N GLU A 49 -1.20 -6.44 -4.12
CA GLU A 49 -2.18 -7.17 -3.31
C GLU A 49 -2.30 -6.53 -1.93
N THR A 50 -3.44 -6.76 -1.28
CA THR A 50 -3.63 -6.51 0.15
C THR A 50 -3.91 -7.83 0.82
N GLU A 51 -3.30 -8.07 1.98
CA GLU A 51 -3.58 -9.27 2.75
C GLU A 51 -5.07 -9.32 3.14
N VAL A 52 -5.74 -10.44 2.83
CA VAL A 52 -7.13 -10.67 3.21
C VAL A 52 -7.13 -11.36 4.57
N VAL A 53 -7.50 -10.63 5.62
CA VAL A 53 -7.61 -11.21 6.97
C VAL A 53 -8.82 -12.14 7.00
N ALA A 54 -8.60 -13.44 7.24
CA ALA A 54 -9.68 -14.41 7.36
C ALA A 54 -10.34 -14.32 8.75
N GLY A 55 -11.67 -14.15 8.77
CA GLY A 55 -12.48 -14.21 9.98
C GLY A 55 -13.06 -12.86 10.43
N PRO A 56 -14.08 -12.88 11.29
CA PRO A 56 -14.68 -11.66 11.83
C PRO A 56 -13.68 -10.99 12.79
N THR A 57 -12.95 -9.99 12.30
CA THR A 57 -12.12 -9.14 13.16
C THR A 57 -13.02 -8.03 13.71
N PRO A 58 -13.25 -7.95 15.03
CA PRO A 58 -14.13 -6.93 15.63
C PRO A 58 -13.52 -5.52 15.56
N VAL A 59 -12.24 -5.40 15.18
CA VAL A 59 -11.50 -4.15 15.04
C VAL A 59 -10.75 -4.22 13.73
N PHE A 60 -10.91 -3.20 12.88
CA PHE A 60 -10.12 -3.07 11.66
C PHE A 60 -8.63 -3.02 12.01
N GLN A 61 -7.83 -3.91 11.42
CA GLN A 61 -6.38 -3.89 11.52
C GLN A 61 -5.79 -3.43 10.17
N PRO A 62 -4.85 -2.47 10.17
CA PRO A 62 -4.13 -2.12 8.96
C PRO A 62 -3.41 -3.34 8.39
N VAL A 63 -3.78 -3.72 7.18
CA VAL A 63 -3.09 -4.75 6.39
C VAL A 63 -2.03 -4.12 5.48
N PRO A 64 -0.97 -4.85 5.11
CA PRO A 64 -0.01 -4.34 4.14
C PRO A 64 -0.61 -4.32 2.73
N VAL A 65 -0.37 -3.21 2.01
CA VAL A 65 -0.42 -3.16 0.54
C VAL A 65 0.96 -3.57 0.03
N ILE A 66 1.03 -4.68 -0.68
CA ILE A 66 2.28 -5.24 -1.22
C ILE A 66 2.31 -5.01 -2.72
N ALA A 67 3.32 -4.33 -3.23
CA ALA A 67 3.59 -4.16 -4.66
C ALA A 67 4.90 -4.86 -5.04
N GLN A 68 4.88 -5.64 -6.12
CA GLN A 68 6.00 -6.48 -6.52
C GLN A 68 6.51 -6.14 -7.92
N PHE A 69 7.83 -6.11 -8.07
CA PHE A 69 8.51 -5.81 -9.32
C PHE A 69 9.66 -6.79 -9.55
N GLU A 70 9.80 -7.30 -10.76
CA GLU A 70 10.85 -8.26 -11.12
C GLU A 70 11.76 -7.70 -12.21
N TYR A 71 13.07 -7.80 -12.01
CA TYR A 71 14.06 -7.47 -13.02
C TYR A 71 14.25 -8.62 -14.00
N THR A 72 13.97 -8.35 -15.28
CA THR A 72 14.12 -9.28 -16.41
C THR A 72 15.20 -8.85 -17.41
N GLY A 73 15.81 -7.68 -17.20
CA GLY A 73 16.85 -7.12 -18.05
C GLY A 73 18.20 -7.85 -17.98
N LYS A 74 19.15 -7.37 -18.78
CA LYS A 74 20.56 -7.79 -18.75
C LYS A 74 21.37 -6.76 -17.99
N GLY A 75 22.04 -7.16 -16.90
CA GLY A 75 22.90 -6.27 -16.13
C GLY A 75 22.74 -6.43 -14.62
N ASN A 76 23.01 -5.35 -13.88
CA ASN A 76 22.92 -5.33 -12.42
C ASN A 76 21.47 -5.09 -11.98
N ALA A 77 20.79 -6.16 -11.57
CA ALA A 77 19.41 -6.11 -11.07
C ALA A 77 19.24 -5.12 -9.92
N LYS A 78 20.20 -5.08 -8.98
CA LYS A 78 20.12 -4.24 -7.80
C LYS A 78 20.04 -2.76 -8.15
N ASP A 79 20.85 -2.30 -9.10
CA ASP A 79 20.88 -0.88 -9.49
C ASP A 79 19.58 -0.46 -10.17
N ALA A 80 19.00 -1.34 -11.00
CA ALA A 80 17.71 -1.10 -11.65
C ALA A 80 16.57 -1.06 -10.61
N LEU A 81 16.52 -2.04 -9.70
CA LEU A 81 15.49 -2.13 -8.67
C LEU A 81 15.58 -0.99 -7.66
N GLU A 82 16.79 -0.53 -7.29
CA GLU A 82 16.95 0.67 -6.44
C GLU A 82 16.45 1.95 -7.13
N LYS A 83 16.55 2.05 -8.46
CA LYS A 83 15.97 3.18 -9.23
C LYS A 83 14.46 3.09 -9.31
N VAL A 84 13.91 1.90 -9.55
CA VAL A 84 12.45 1.67 -9.56
C VAL A 84 11.86 2.00 -8.19
N TYR A 85 12.49 1.57 -7.10
CA TYR A 85 12.09 1.95 -5.74
C TYR A 85 11.98 3.47 -5.58
N LYS A 86 12.99 4.23 -6.03
CA LYS A 86 12.98 5.70 -5.93
C LYS A 86 11.86 6.33 -6.76
N LEU A 87 11.63 5.84 -7.97
CA LEU A 87 10.57 6.31 -8.85
C LEU A 87 9.19 6.10 -8.22
N VAL A 88 8.91 4.89 -7.75
CA VAL A 88 7.62 4.57 -7.12
C VAL A 88 7.43 5.39 -5.86
N TRP A 89 8.45 5.52 -5.02
CA TRP A 89 8.38 6.34 -3.81
C TRP A 89 8.12 7.82 -4.14
N GLN A 90 8.80 8.36 -5.15
CA GLN A 90 8.56 9.72 -5.61
C GLN A 90 7.12 9.90 -6.13
N GLY A 91 6.59 8.94 -6.88
CA GLY A 91 5.19 8.94 -7.32
C GLY A 91 4.21 8.95 -6.16
N ILE A 92 4.48 8.17 -5.10
CA ILE A 92 3.66 8.14 -3.89
C ILE A 92 3.70 9.48 -3.17
N VAL A 93 4.88 10.07 -2.98
CA VAL A 93 5.02 11.38 -2.33
C VAL A 93 4.32 12.48 -3.13
N ASN A 94 4.46 12.47 -4.45
CA ASN A 94 3.83 13.47 -5.33
C ASN A 94 2.30 13.33 -5.42
N SER A 95 1.78 12.13 -5.18
CA SER A 95 0.34 11.85 -5.14
C SER A 95 -0.24 11.91 -3.72
N PHE A 96 0.60 12.20 -2.72
CA PHE A 96 0.15 12.30 -1.34
C PHE A 96 -0.74 13.54 -1.20
N PRO A 97 -1.93 13.40 -0.58
CA PRO A 97 -2.84 14.53 -0.40
C PRO A 97 -2.22 15.62 0.49
N ASP A 98 -2.71 16.85 0.34
CA ASP A 98 -2.37 17.91 1.29
C ASP A 98 -2.87 17.57 2.71
N GLU A 99 -2.30 18.25 3.71
CA GLU A 99 -2.57 17.98 5.12
C GLU A 99 -4.06 18.10 5.48
N THR A 100 -4.78 19.02 4.81
CA THR A 100 -6.21 19.22 5.07
C THR A 100 -7.02 18.03 4.57
N SER A 101 -6.79 17.62 3.33
CA SER A 101 -7.44 16.48 2.70
C SER A 101 -7.11 15.18 3.43
N TRP A 102 -5.85 15.02 3.86
CA TRP A 102 -5.42 13.88 4.66
C TRP A 102 -6.11 13.83 6.03
N SER A 103 -6.17 14.96 6.74
CA SER A 103 -6.83 15.07 8.04
C SER A 103 -8.32 14.76 7.96
N GLN A 104 -9.01 15.29 6.94
CA GLN A 104 -10.43 14.98 6.68
C GLN A 104 -10.65 13.49 6.40
N ALA A 105 -9.78 12.87 5.60
CA ALA A 105 -9.86 11.44 5.33
C ALA A 105 -9.64 10.61 6.61
N LYS A 106 -8.71 11.00 7.47
CA LYS A 106 -8.47 10.34 8.77
C LYS A 106 -9.65 10.50 9.72
N GLN A 107 -10.28 11.67 9.76
CA GLN A 107 -11.49 11.88 10.56
C GLN A 107 -12.64 11.00 10.08
N ALA A 108 -12.96 11.02 8.78
CA ALA A 108 -14.00 10.18 8.20
C ALA A 108 -13.76 8.69 8.47
N TYR A 109 -12.49 8.27 8.42
CA TYR A 109 -12.09 6.92 8.78
C TYR A 109 -12.31 6.60 10.27
N SER A 110 -11.97 7.52 11.18
CA SER A 110 -12.26 7.37 12.61
C SER A 110 -13.75 7.25 12.90
N ASP A 111 -14.58 8.06 12.24
CA ASP A 111 -16.03 8.05 12.40
C ASP A 111 -16.63 6.70 11.94
N PHE A 112 -16.11 6.14 10.85
CA PHE A 112 -16.49 4.81 10.38
C PHE A 112 -16.19 3.71 11.40
N ILE A 113 -15.00 3.74 12.02
CA ILE A 113 -14.62 2.78 13.07
C ILE A 113 -15.52 2.91 14.30
N ALA A 114 -15.84 4.14 14.72
CA ALA A 114 -16.75 4.38 15.85
C ALA A 114 -18.15 3.80 15.57
N ALA A 115 -18.69 4.04 14.37
CA ALA A 115 -19.99 3.50 13.96
C ALA A 115 -20.01 1.95 13.95
N GLN A 116 -18.92 1.30 13.54
CA GLN A 116 -18.80 -0.16 13.61
C GLN A 116 -18.79 -0.66 15.07
N ALA A 117 -18.07 0.02 15.95
CA ALA A 117 -18.02 -0.33 17.37
C ALA A 117 -19.39 -0.20 18.04
N ASP A 118 -20.14 0.87 17.72
CA ASP A 118 -21.50 1.07 18.22
C ASP A 118 -22.46 -0.02 17.72
N LEU A 119 -22.36 -0.43 16.45
CA LEU A 119 -23.15 -1.52 15.90
C LEU A 119 -22.84 -2.86 16.57
N LEU A 120 -21.56 -3.13 16.87
CA LEU A 120 -21.16 -4.31 17.63
C LEU A 120 -21.72 -4.28 19.06
N ARG A 121 -21.65 -3.14 19.75
CA ARG A 121 -22.21 -2.97 21.09
C ARG A 121 -23.72 -3.21 21.09
N ALA A 122 -24.44 -2.60 20.16
CA ALA A 122 -25.89 -2.77 20.02
C ALA A 122 -26.29 -4.24 19.74
N ARG A 123 -25.51 -4.95 18.92
CA ARG A 123 -25.73 -6.40 18.70
C ARG A 123 -25.55 -7.21 19.98
N ILE A 124 -24.49 -6.94 20.75
CA ILE A 124 -24.22 -7.66 22.01
C ILE A 124 -25.33 -7.42 23.03
N GLU A 125 -25.82 -6.18 23.13
CA GLU A 125 -26.94 -5.83 24.01
C GLU A 125 -28.23 -6.54 23.60
N ALA A 126 -28.58 -6.52 22.31
CA ALA A 126 -29.76 -7.18 21.78
C ALA A 126 -29.73 -8.72 21.89
N THR A 127 -28.55 -9.33 22.06
CA THR A 127 -28.44 -10.80 22.25
C THR A 127 -28.55 -11.20 23.74
N LYS A 128 -28.54 -10.23 24.67
CA LYS A 128 -28.66 -10.48 26.12
C LYS A 128 -30.10 -10.35 26.65
N GLU A 129 -31.00 -9.78 25.87
CA GLU A 129 -32.46 -9.79 26.08
C GLU A 129 -33.09 -11.07 25.51
#